data_AF-A0A7X1ZPZ4-F1
#
_entry.id   AF-A0A7X1ZPZ4-F1
#
_cell.length_a   1.000
_cell.length_b   1.000
_cell.length_c   1.000
_cell.angle_alpha   90.00
_cell.angle_beta   90.00
_cell.angle_gamma   90.00
#
_symmetry.space_group_name_H-M   'P 1'
#
loop_
_entity.id
_entity.type
_entity.pdbx_description
1 polymer ?
#
loop_
_entity_poly.entity_id
_entity_poly.type
_entity_poly.pdbx_seq_one_letter_code
_entity_poly.pdbx_strand_id
1 'polypeptide(L)' 'KANRIRPNLKSAVESRDYRKALELLLSIRPAIDKFFDEVFVMVDEEKIRNNRLYLLNEIKAQFRLVADFSRIVVEG' A
#
# COMPACT_ATOMS: atom_id res chain seq x y z
N LYS A 1 -5.67 -1.36 11.52
CA LYS A 1 -6.18 -0.13 10.84
C LYS A 1 -6.36 -0.32 9.33
N ALA A 2 -5.45 -0.98 8.60
CA ALA A 2 -5.57 -1.24 7.15
C ALA A 2 -6.88 -1.92 6.67
N ASN A 3 -7.44 -2.87 7.44
CA ASN A 3 -8.67 -3.59 7.03
C ASN A 3 -9.94 -2.73 6.95
N ARG A 4 -9.97 -1.52 7.55
CA ARG A 4 -11.15 -0.64 7.50
C ARG A 4 -11.18 0.24 6.24
N ILE A 5 -10.07 0.37 5.52
CA ILE A 5 -9.98 1.25 4.36
C ILE A 5 -10.44 0.53 3.08
N ARG A 6 -10.24 -0.80 2.99
CA ARG A 6 -10.66 -1.62 1.84
C ARG A 6 -12.11 -1.39 1.37
N PRO A 7 -13.15 -1.47 2.24
CA PRO A 7 -14.53 -1.26 1.80
C PRO A 7 -14.79 0.17 1.33
N ASN A 8 -14.21 1.16 2.01
CA ASN A 8 -14.38 2.57 1.67
C ASN A 8 -13.66 2.96 0.38
N LEU A 9 -12.49 2.35 0.12
CA LEU A 9 -11.72 2.56 -1.09
C LEU A 9 -12.45 1.99 -2.30
N LYS A 10 -12.97 0.75 -2.19
CA LYS A 10 -13.74 0.12 -3.25
C LYS A 10 -14.98 0.95 -3.62
N SER A 11 -15.73 1.41 -2.61
CA SER A 11 -16.90 2.26 -2.82
C SER A 11 -16.55 3.60 -3.49
N ALA A 12 -15.44 4.24 -3.12
CA ALA A 12 -14.98 5.49 -3.74
C ALA A 12 -14.59 5.28 -5.22
N VAL A 13 -13.89 4.18 -5.53
CA VAL A 13 -13.51 3.83 -6.91
C VAL A 13 -14.74 3.51 -7.76
N GLU A 14 -15.68 2.71 -7.26
CA GLU A 14 -16.94 2.39 -7.96
C GLU A 14 -17.78 3.64 -8.24
N SER A 15 -17.75 4.62 -7.33
CA SER A 15 -18.47 5.89 -7.46
C SER A 15 -17.72 6.94 -8.29
N ARG A 16 -16.55 6.61 -8.85
CA ARG A 16 -15.62 7.53 -9.56
C ARG A 16 -15.18 8.74 -8.73
N ASP A 17 -15.24 8.65 -7.40
CA ASP A 17 -14.74 9.66 -6.48
C ASP A 17 -13.24 9.42 -6.23
N TYR A 18 -12.44 9.74 -7.25
CA TYR A 18 -10.99 9.55 -7.21
C TYR A 18 -10.30 10.44 -6.17
N ARG A 19 -10.89 11.59 -5.81
CA ARG A 19 -10.37 12.46 -4.75
C ARG A 19 -10.41 11.72 -3.41
N LYS A 20 -11.59 11.17 -3.06
CA LYS A 20 -11.74 10.39 -1.83
C LYS A 20 -10.90 9.11 -1.84
N ALA A 21 -10.78 8.45 -2.99
CA ALA A 21 -9.89 7.30 -3.13
C ALA A 21 -8.42 7.67 -2.85
N LEU A 22 -7.94 8.79 -3.40
CA LEU A 22 -6.58 9.28 -3.16
C LEU A 22 -6.36 9.71 -1.70
N GLU A 23 -7.31 10.41 -1.07
CA GLU A 23 -7.23 10.79 0.34
C GLU A 23 -7.13 9.55 1.26
N LEU A 24 -7.94 8.52 0.98
CA LEU A 24 -7.88 7.26 1.70
C LEU A 24 -6.53 6.55 1.52
N LEU A 25 -5.96 6.57 0.31
CA LEU A 25 -4.61 6.04 0.08
C LEU A 25 -3.53 6.84 0.81
N LEU A 26 -3.58 8.17 0.74
CA LEU A 26 -2.64 9.06 1.43
C LEU A 26 -2.67 8.87 2.95
N SER A 27 -3.83 8.55 3.53
CA SER A 27 -3.95 8.24 4.96
C SER A 27 -3.14 7.02 5.41
N ILE A 28 -2.82 6.10 4.49
CA ILE A 28 -2.04 4.88 4.76
C ILE A 28 -0.54 5.16 4.64
N ARG A 29 -0.13 6.16 3.84
CA ARG A 29 1.28 6.48 3.58
C ARG A 29 2.15 6.52 4.83
N PRO A 30 1.80 7.21 5.93
CA PRO A 30 2.66 7.25 7.13
C PRO A 30 2.89 5.88 7.77
N ALA A 31 1.91 4.97 7.69
CA ALA A 31 2.06 3.62 8.22
C ALA A 31 2.95 2.74 7.34
N ILE A 32 2.97 3.01 6.03
CA ILE A 32 3.85 2.33 5.07
C ILE A 32 5.28 2.85 5.20
N ASP A 33 5.45 4.18 5.26
CA ASP A 33 6.76 4.80 5.44
C ASP A 33 7.41 4.26 6.72
N LYS A 34 6.68 4.26 7.85
CA LYS A 34 7.14 3.66 9.10
C LYS A 34 7.51 2.18 8.97
N PHE A 35 6.74 1.40 8.21
CA PHE A 35 7.07 0.00 7.96
C PHE A 35 8.40 -0.13 7.21
N PHE A 36 8.65 0.67 6.18
CA PHE A 36 9.90 0.63 5.43
C PHE A 36 11.10 1.14 6.25
N ASP A 37 10.90 2.15 7.10
CA ASP A 37 11.94 2.67 7.99
C ASP A 37 12.35 1.64 9.06
N GLU A 38 11.39 0.90 9.61
CA GLU A 38 11.62 -0.01 10.74
C GLU A 38 11.83 -1.48 10.33
N VAL A 39 11.46 -1.89 9.11
CA VAL A 39 11.46 -3.30 8.70
C VAL A 39 12.46 -3.55 7.57
N PHE A 40 13.59 -4.17 7.93
CA PHE A 40 14.57 -4.64 6.95
C PHE A 40 14.04 -5.87 6.20
N VAL A 41 13.64 -5.73 4.94
CA VAL A 41 12.94 -6.81 4.22
C VAL A 41 13.87 -7.98 3.89
N MET A 42 15.12 -7.68 3.52
CA MET A 42 16.09 -8.66 3.03
C MET A 42 16.93 -9.25 4.17
N VAL A 43 16.27 -9.90 5.13
CA VAL A 43 16.95 -10.63 6.21
C VAL A 43 17.34 -12.06 5.81
N ASP A 44 18.32 -12.62 6.50
CA ASP A 44 18.84 -13.97 6.26
C ASP A 44 17.80 -15.06 6.54
N GLU A 45 16.98 -14.87 7.58
CA GLU A 45 15.94 -15.82 7.94
C GLU A 45 14.82 -15.83 6.88
N GLU A 46 14.79 -16.90 6.08
CA GLU A 46 13.89 -17.05 4.95
C GLU A 46 12.40 -16.94 5.33
N LYS A 47 12.00 -17.51 6.47
CA LYS A 47 10.61 -17.43 6.93
C LYS A 47 10.17 -15.99 7.18
N ILE A 48 11.03 -15.18 7.81
CA ILE A 48 10.76 -13.77 8.09
C ILE A 48 10.76 -12.96 6.79
N ARG A 49 11.75 -13.20 5.91
CA ARG A 49 11.82 -12.55 4.59
C ARG A 49 10.55 -12.81 3.77
N ASN A 50 10.12 -14.06 3.67
CA ASN A 50 8.93 -14.43 2.90
C ASN A 50 7.66 -13.80 3.47
N ASN A 51 7.52 -13.73 4.79
CA ASN A 51 6.39 -13.05 5.44
C ASN A 51 6.38 -11.54 5.09
N ARG A 52 7.54 -10.87 5.18
CA ARG A 52 7.67 -9.45 4.83
C ARG A 52 7.37 -9.19 3.35
N LEU A 53 7.85 -10.04 2.45
CA LEU A 53 7.53 -9.97 1.02
C LEU A 53 6.04 -10.18 0.74
N TYR A 54 5.38 -11.11 1.45
CA TYR A 54 3.95 -11.31 1.36
C TYR A 54 3.17 -10.05 1.76
N LEU A 55 3.55 -9.43 2.88
CA LEU A 55 2.94 -8.18 3.34
C LEU A 55 3.11 -7.05 2.32
N LEU A 56 4.29 -6.91 1.72
CA LEU A 56 4.54 -5.93 0.66
C LEU A 56 3.67 -6.18 -0.58
N ASN A 57 3.49 -7.44 -0.97
CA ASN A 57 2.62 -7.79 -2.09
C ASN A 57 1.15 -7.46 -1.80
N GLU A 58 0.67 -7.73 -0.58
CA GLU A 58 -0.68 -7.36 -0.15
C GLU A 58 -0.90 -5.84 -0.22
N ILE A 59 0.08 -5.07 0.25
CA ILE A 59 0.04 -3.60 0.18
C ILE A 59 -0.02 -3.18 -1.30
N LYS A 60 0.91 -3.65 -2.14
CA LYS A 60 0.95 -3.35 -3.58
C LYS A 60 -0.37 -3.69 -4.29
N ALA A 61 -1.01 -4.79 -3.94
CA ALA A 61 -2.29 -5.19 -4.51
C ALA A 61 -3.42 -4.18 -4.20
N GLN A 62 -3.41 -3.56 -3.01
CA GLN A 62 -4.39 -2.52 -2.67
C GLN A 62 -4.19 -1.24 -3.48
N PHE A 63 -2.95 -0.81 -3.70
CA PHE A 63 -2.66 0.38 -4.51
C PHE A 63 -3.09 0.19 -5.98
N ARG A 64 -2.90 -1.02 -6.53
CA ARG A 64 -3.31 -1.37 -7.89
C ARG A 64 -4.82 -1.25 -8.14
N LEU A 65 -5.67 -1.29 -7.11
CA LEU A 65 -7.11 -1.07 -7.26
C LEU A 65 -7.45 0.37 -7.70
N VAL A 66 -6.55 1.31 -7.45
CA VAL A 66 -6.76 2.74 -7.74
C VAL A 66 -5.90 3.18 -8.91
N ALA A 67 -4.61 2.82 -8.91
CA ALA A 67 -3.68 3.15 -10.00
C ALA A 67 -2.43 2.27 -9.94
N ASP A 68 -1.73 2.15 -11.08
CA ASP A 68 -0.40 1.54 -11.12
C ASP A 68 0.69 2.58 -10.79
N PHE A 69 0.95 2.76 -9.51
CA PHE A 69 1.98 3.68 -9.01
C PHE A 69 3.42 3.23 -9.35
N SER A 70 3.63 1.99 -9.83
CA SER A 70 4.97 1.55 -10.25
C SER A 70 5.48 2.26 -11.51
N ARG A 71 4.57 2.92 -12.24
CA ARG A 71 4.86 3.73 -13.42
C ARG A 71 5.13 5.20 -13.11
N ILE A 72 4.91 5.62 -11.86
CA ILE A 72 5.19 6.98 -11.41
C ILE A 72 6.63 7.00 -10.90
N VAL A 73 7.53 7.50 -11.75
CA VAL A 73 8.91 7.78 -11.37
C VAL A 73 8.96 9.24 -10.94
N VAL A 74 9.26 9.48 -9.67
CA VAL A 74 9.59 10.82 -9.20
C VAL A 74 11.06 11.03 -9.57
N GLU A 75 11.37 11.98 -10.47
CA GLU A 75 12.75 12.41 -10.65
C GLU A 75 13.24 12.94 -9.30
N GLY A 76 14.26 12.28 -8.75
CA GLY A 76 14.97 12.70 -7.54
C GLY A 76 16.02 13.74 -7.87
#